data_AF-A0A534SR45-F1
#
_entry.id   AF-A0A534SR45-F1
#
_cell.length_a   1.000
_cell.length_b   1.000
_cell.length_c   1.000
_cell.angle_alpha   90.00
_cell.angle_beta   90.00
_cell.angle_gamma   90.00
#
_symmetry.space_group_name_H-M   'P 1'
#
loop_
_entity.id
_entity.type
_entity.pdbx_description
1 polymer ?
#
loop_
_entity_poly.entity_id
_entity_poly.type
_entity_poly.pdbx_seq_one_letter_code
_entity_poly.pdbx_strand_id
1 'polypeptide(L)'
;MPRRPERRPRRIASEGALFATRVIRATLKCTQGIADCQIQCEQGVFGPPCDPVPQPGCCDPDDPSSNATFGACMDEAQAVCDEQTAKIDAYELNKQTHITLACEDLTPDELCGSQAEGLNFATLNAGCLALDPTYVCNLPNLVGCVGGPLERALVDQISATLDPRAPEAVAALNLQSHFPDIPITRKVKDTVPAGKVDVWSITGQAGDQIVVRVRTGDDNGNDTSSLHPGLSLLQSDATTPVGSTNVRNVDCPFPNVCGSKCPLLKRTLPFDGTFHLAVSGVADDGCTGGKYRLLVTSPGGSVPQLVRDDADPTP
;
A
#
# COMPACT_ATOMS: atom_id res chain seq x y z
N MET A 1 18.98 -1.62 -41.93
CA MET A 1 18.12 -2.82 -42.05
C MET A 1 16.70 -2.41 -41.70
N PRO A 2 15.70 -2.63 -42.57
CA PRO A 2 14.32 -2.27 -42.24
C PRO A 2 13.83 -3.17 -41.11
N ARG A 3 13.34 -2.57 -40.02
CA ARG A 3 12.81 -3.29 -38.86
C ARG A 3 11.49 -3.95 -39.26
N ARG A 4 11.36 -5.27 -39.01
CA ARG A 4 10.17 -6.05 -39.39
C ARG A 4 8.88 -5.47 -38.77
N PRO A 5 7.80 -5.28 -39.54
CA PRO A 5 6.53 -4.69 -39.07
C PRO A 5 5.92 -5.40 -37.85
N GLU A 6 6.08 -6.72 -37.76
CA GLU A 6 5.56 -7.58 -36.68
C GLU A 6 6.08 -7.25 -35.27
N ARG A 7 7.18 -6.50 -35.14
CA ARG A 7 7.75 -6.12 -33.83
C ARG A 7 7.23 -4.79 -33.28
N ARG A 8 6.51 -4.00 -34.09
CA ARG A 8 6.05 -2.64 -33.72
C ARG A 8 4.83 -2.64 -32.76
N PRO A 9 3.80 -3.50 -32.91
CA PRO A 9 2.71 -3.61 -31.93
C PRO A 9 3.19 -4.03 -30.53
N ARG A 10 4.15 -4.97 -30.47
CA ARG A 10 4.81 -5.37 -29.21
C ARG A 10 5.55 -4.21 -28.55
N ARG A 11 6.07 -3.26 -29.34
CA ARG A 11 6.72 -2.06 -28.81
C ARG A 11 5.72 -1.10 -28.20
N ILE A 12 4.57 -0.86 -28.85
CA ILE A 12 3.47 -0.06 -28.29
C ILE A 12 3.02 -0.63 -26.95
N ALA A 13 2.77 -1.95 -26.90
CA ALA A 13 2.40 -2.65 -25.68
C ALA A 13 3.47 -2.52 -24.58
N SER A 14 4.74 -2.69 -24.94
CA SER A 14 5.86 -2.60 -24.00
C SER A 14 6.05 -1.19 -23.44
N GLU A 15 5.94 -0.15 -24.27
CA GLU A 15 6.08 1.24 -23.81
C GLU A 15 4.86 1.67 -22.96
N GLY A 16 3.65 1.20 -23.29
CA GLY A 16 2.46 1.36 -22.44
C GLY A 16 2.61 0.68 -21.07
N ALA A 17 3.11 -0.57 -21.04
CA ALA A 17 3.37 -1.28 -19.79
C ALA A 17 4.44 -0.59 -18.93
N LEU A 18 5.50 -0.06 -19.56
CA LEU A 18 6.55 0.72 -18.89
C LEU A 18 6.01 2.03 -18.31
N PHE A 19 5.15 2.74 -19.05
CA PHE A 19 4.48 3.94 -18.56
C PHE A 19 3.58 3.63 -17.37
N ALA A 20 2.67 2.66 -17.48
CA ALA A 20 1.80 2.24 -16.39
C ALA A 20 2.59 1.88 -15.13
N THR A 21 3.68 1.13 -15.27
CA THR A 21 4.59 0.79 -14.16
C THR A 21 5.20 2.04 -13.50
N ARG A 22 5.60 3.04 -14.30
CA ARG A 22 6.19 4.29 -13.78
C ARG A 22 5.16 5.15 -13.07
N VAL A 23 3.95 5.27 -13.62
CA VAL A 23 2.83 5.99 -12.99
C VAL A 23 2.46 5.34 -11.67
N ILE A 24 2.28 4.02 -11.64
CA ILE A 24 1.96 3.29 -10.41
C ILE A 24 3.05 3.47 -9.35
N ARG A 25 4.32 3.39 -9.72
CA ARG A 25 5.43 3.66 -8.78
C ARG A 25 5.43 5.11 -8.27
N ALA A 26 5.10 6.07 -9.13
CA ALA A 26 4.97 7.49 -8.76
C ALA A 26 3.82 7.71 -7.76
N THR A 27 2.63 7.18 -8.05
CA THR A 27 1.46 7.21 -7.17
C THR A 27 1.75 6.52 -5.84
N LEU A 28 2.44 5.36 -5.86
CA LEU A 28 2.75 4.63 -4.62
C LEU A 28 3.78 5.34 -3.75
N LYS A 29 4.78 6.02 -4.33
CA LYS A 29 5.70 6.88 -3.57
C LYS A 29 4.97 8.03 -2.87
N CYS A 30 3.98 8.61 -3.54
CA CYS A 30 3.09 9.59 -2.94
C CYS A 30 2.33 8.99 -1.74
N THR A 31 1.71 7.81 -1.90
CA THR A 31 0.99 7.16 -0.80
C THR A 31 1.89 6.78 0.37
N GLN A 32 3.16 6.42 0.11
CA GLN A 32 4.11 6.06 1.15
C GLN A 32 4.49 7.27 2.02
N GLY A 33 4.77 8.43 1.41
CA GLY A 33 5.11 9.64 2.16
C GLY A 33 3.96 10.09 3.09
N ILE A 34 2.73 10.05 2.59
CA ILE A 34 1.52 10.34 3.38
C ILE A 34 1.38 9.34 4.53
N ALA A 35 1.50 8.04 4.23
CA ALA A 35 1.41 6.99 5.25
C ALA A 35 2.50 7.14 6.31
N ASP A 36 3.73 7.49 5.94
CA ASP A 36 4.84 7.70 6.87
C ASP A 36 4.56 8.88 7.82
N CYS A 37 4.01 9.99 7.33
CA CYS A 37 3.59 11.12 8.16
C CYS A 37 2.46 10.73 9.13
N GLN A 38 1.44 10.03 8.65
CA GLN A 38 0.35 9.53 9.51
C GLN A 38 0.89 8.57 10.56
N ILE A 39 1.79 7.68 10.18
CA ILE A 39 2.45 6.72 11.07
C ILE A 39 3.31 7.44 12.13
N GLN A 40 3.94 8.56 11.81
CA GLN A 40 4.71 9.39 12.74
C GLN A 40 3.78 10.18 13.69
N CYS A 41 2.66 10.69 13.18
CA CYS A 41 1.59 11.29 13.98
C CYS A 41 1.08 10.31 15.03
N GLU A 42 0.76 9.09 14.62
CA GLU A 42 0.29 8.04 15.52
C GLU A 42 1.38 7.45 16.43
N GLN A 43 2.65 7.77 16.20
CA GLN A 43 3.77 7.43 17.10
C GLN A 43 3.99 8.49 18.18
N GLY A 44 3.23 9.59 18.15
CA GLY A 44 3.45 10.72 19.04
C GLY A 44 4.64 11.59 18.65
N VAL A 45 5.19 11.43 17.44
CA VAL A 45 6.38 12.20 16.98
C VAL A 45 6.05 13.69 16.87
N PHE A 46 4.83 14.02 16.44
CA PHE A 46 4.36 15.40 16.27
C PHE A 46 3.60 15.94 17.49
N GLY A 47 3.11 15.05 18.36
CA GLY A 47 2.31 15.39 19.53
C GLY A 47 1.44 14.22 20.00
N PRO A 48 0.82 14.31 21.18
CA PRO A 48 -0.06 13.26 21.70
C PRO A 48 -1.28 13.05 20.79
N PRO A 49 -1.92 11.87 20.75
CA PRO A 49 -3.12 11.65 19.95
C PRO A 49 -4.27 12.60 20.34
N CYS A 50 -5.11 12.98 19.36
CA CYS A 50 -6.27 13.86 19.59
C CYS A 50 -7.49 13.18 20.22
N ASP A 51 -7.57 11.87 20.11
CA ASP A 51 -8.59 11.10 20.81
C ASP A 51 -8.10 10.75 22.21
N PRO A 52 -8.99 10.82 23.22
CA PRO A 52 -10.45 11.01 23.14
C PRO A 52 -10.92 12.45 23.40
N VAL A 53 -10.02 13.31 23.90
CA VAL A 53 -10.28 14.72 24.13
C VAL A 53 -9.19 15.51 23.39
N PRO A 54 -9.55 16.32 22.39
CA PRO A 54 -8.57 17.10 21.63
C PRO A 54 -7.79 18.03 22.57
N GLN A 55 -6.48 17.77 22.71
CA GLN A 55 -5.58 18.63 23.47
C GLN A 55 -4.84 19.60 22.53
N PRO A 56 -4.46 20.80 22.99
CA PRO A 56 -3.66 21.72 22.18
C PRO A 56 -2.36 21.06 21.72
N GLY A 57 -2.14 20.99 20.39
CA GLY A 57 -0.98 20.33 19.81
C GLY A 57 -1.09 18.81 19.70
N CYS A 58 -2.28 18.24 19.88
CA CYS A 58 -2.53 16.83 19.61
C CYS A 58 -2.41 16.54 18.10
N CYS A 59 -2.08 15.30 17.74
CA CYS A 59 -1.94 14.85 16.37
C CYS A 59 -3.05 13.84 16.03
N ASP A 60 -3.90 14.21 15.09
CA ASP A 60 -4.90 13.35 14.47
C ASP A 60 -4.38 12.93 13.08
N PRO A 61 -4.12 11.63 12.85
CA PRO A 61 -3.61 11.14 11.56
C PRO A 61 -4.58 11.35 10.39
N ASP A 62 -5.86 11.59 10.67
CA ASP A 62 -6.89 11.83 9.65
C ASP A 62 -7.17 13.34 9.44
N ASP A 63 -6.66 14.22 10.32
CA ASP A 63 -6.75 15.67 10.21
C ASP A 63 -5.36 16.35 10.27
N PRO A 64 -4.77 16.71 9.12
CA PRO A 64 -3.49 17.44 9.04
C PRO A 64 -3.48 18.79 9.75
N SER A 65 -4.65 19.39 10.00
CA SER A 65 -4.77 20.67 10.71
C SER A 65 -4.72 20.53 12.23
N SER A 66 -4.80 19.31 12.76
CA SER A 66 -4.73 19.00 14.19
C SER A 66 -3.41 19.45 14.83
N ASN A 67 -2.29 19.33 14.09
CA ASN A 67 -0.97 19.69 14.56
C ASN A 67 -0.13 20.34 13.45
N ALA A 68 0.48 21.49 13.74
CA ALA A 68 1.25 22.25 12.74
C ALA A 68 2.48 21.50 12.20
N THR A 69 3.15 20.68 13.02
CA THR A 69 4.31 19.88 12.56
C THR A 69 3.90 18.65 11.75
N PHE A 70 2.74 18.07 12.07
CA PHE A 70 2.14 17.03 11.24
C PHE A 70 1.66 17.59 9.90
N GLY A 71 0.99 18.75 9.92
CA GLY A 71 0.60 19.49 8.72
C GLY A 71 1.80 19.75 7.82
N ALA A 72 2.93 20.20 8.36
CA ALA A 72 4.16 20.39 7.60
C ALA A 72 4.71 19.09 6.99
N CYS A 73 4.63 17.96 7.70
CA CYS A 73 4.99 16.64 7.15
C CYS A 73 4.07 16.27 5.97
N MET A 74 2.76 16.46 6.14
CA MET A 74 1.77 16.20 5.10
C MET A 74 1.96 17.11 3.88
N ASP A 75 2.33 18.38 4.08
CA ASP A 75 2.67 19.32 3.01
C ASP A 75 3.95 18.90 2.26
N GLU A 76 4.97 18.42 2.97
CA GLU A 76 6.19 17.89 2.34
C GLU A 76 5.89 16.60 1.55
N ALA A 77 5.09 15.69 2.13
CA ALA A 77 4.62 14.50 1.44
C ALA A 77 3.80 14.87 0.19
N GLN A 78 2.95 15.89 0.27
CA GLN A 78 2.19 16.42 -0.85
C GLN A 78 3.09 17.04 -1.92
N ALA A 79 4.15 17.76 -1.54
CA ALA A 79 5.13 18.29 -2.49
C ALA A 79 5.84 17.16 -3.26
N VAL A 80 6.15 16.04 -2.59
CA VAL A 80 6.67 14.84 -3.25
C VAL A 80 5.62 14.23 -4.18
N CYS A 81 4.35 14.17 -3.77
CA CYS A 81 3.25 13.74 -4.63
C CYS A 81 3.14 14.59 -5.90
N ASP A 82 3.22 15.91 -5.77
CA ASP A 82 3.15 16.86 -6.87
C ASP A 82 4.34 16.68 -7.81
N GLU A 83 5.56 16.48 -7.27
CA GLU A 83 6.76 16.20 -8.06
C GLU A 83 6.64 14.87 -8.83
N GLN A 84 6.11 13.82 -8.19
CA GLN A 84 5.89 12.54 -8.85
C GLN A 84 4.78 12.65 -9.92
N THR A 85 3.74 13.43 -9.67
CA THR A 85 2.65 13.69 -10.61
C THR A 85 3.16 14.47 -11.82
N ALA A 86 4.00 15.48 -11.62
CA ALA A 86 4.63 16.23 -12.71
C ALA A 86 5.52 15.36 -13.62
N LYS A 87 6.07 14.25 -13.11
CA LYS A 87 6.82 13.29 -13.92
C LYS A 87 5.94 12.46 -14.86
N ILE A 88 4.63 12.35 -14.59
CA ILE A 88 3.70 11.59 -15.42
C ILE A 88 3.66 12.17 -16.83
N ASP A 89 3.55 13.49 -16.96
CA ASP A 89 3.58 14.17 -18.27
C ASP A 89 4.88 13.89 -19.03
N ALA A 90 6.01 13.85 -18.32
CA ALA A 90 7.31 13.51 -18.92
C ALA A 90 7.39 12.02 -19.33
N TYR A 91 6.83 11.11 -18.53
CA TYR A 91 6.75 9.69 -18.90
C TYR A 91 5.87 9.50 -20.13
N GLU A 92 4.79 10.26 -20.24
CA GLU A 92 3.87 10.22 -21.35
C GLU A 92 4.54 10.72 -22.63
N LEU A 93 5.19 11.88 -22.55
CA LEU A 93 5.95 12.44 -23.67
C LEU A 93 7.04 11.48 -24.17
N ASN A 94 7.77 10.84 -23.25
CA ASN A 94 8.80 9.86 -23.60
C ASN A 94 8.20 8.62 -24.30
N LYS A 95 7.07 8.12 -23.79
CA LYS A 95 6.34 7.01 -24.41
C LYS A 95 5.90 7.36 -25.83
N GLN A 96 5.25 8.51 -26.01
CA GLN A 96 4.81 8.99 -27.32
C GLN A 96 5.97 9.16 -28.30
N THR A 97 7.10 9.67 -27.81
CA THR A 97 8.32 9.82 -28.61
C THR A 97 8.87 8.45 -29.03
N HIS A 98 8.94 7.48 -28.12
CA HIS A 98 9.42 6.12 -28.43
C HIS A 98 8.49 5.37 -29.39
N ILE A 99 7.18 5.51 -29.23
CA ILE A 99 6.19 4.91 -30.13
C ILE A 99 6.31 5.55 -31.52
N THR A 100 6.36 6.89 -31.59
CA THR A 100 6.52 7.62 -32.85
C THR A 100 7.77 7.18 -33.60
N LEU A 101 8.95 7.19 -32.95
CA LEU A 101 10.20 6.71 -33.54
C LEU A 101 10.14 5.23 -33.95
N ALA A 102 9.38 4.42 -33.20
CA ALA A 102 9.21 3.01 -33.50
C ALA A 102 8.18 2.75 -34.61
N CYS A 103 7.41 3.74 -35.06
CA CYS A 103 6.31 3.59 -36.01
C CYS A 103 6.35 4.59 -37.18
N GLU A 104 7.33 5.50 -37.24
CA GLU A 104 7.42 6.59 -38.22
C GLU A 104 7.44 6.12 -39.70
N ASP A 105 7.95 4.92 -39.96
CA ASP A 105 8.02 4.36 -41.31
C ASP A 105 6.74 3.64 -41.77
N LEU A 106 5.70 3.55 -40.92
CA LEU A 106 4.48 2.81 -41.25
C LEU A 106 3.62 3.61 -42.22
N THR A 107 3.18 2.93 -43.27
CA THR A 107 2.15 3.49 -44.15
C THR A 107 0.79 3.49 -43.45
N PRO A 108 -0.14 4.38 -43.85
CA PRO A 108 -1.51 4.37 -43.32
C PRO A 108 -2.20 3.02 -43.46
N ASP A 109 -1.99 2.30 -44.57
CA ASP A 109 -2.59 0.98 -44.78
C ASP A 109 -2.02 -0.09 -43.83
N GLU A 110 -0.73 -0.02 -43.50
CA GLU A 110 -0.12 -0.90 -42.50
C GLU A 110 -0.58 -0.58 -41.07
N LEU A 111 -0.84 0.70 -40.76
CA LEU A 111 -1.32 1.14 -39.45
C LEU A 111 -2.82 0.87 -39.27
N CYS A 112 -3.61 0.93 -40.34
CA CYS A 112 -5.06 0.86 -40.29
C CYS A 112 -5.63 -0.50 -40.72
N GLY A 113 -4.83 -1.35 -41.37
CA GLY A 113 -5.29 -2.61 -41.97
C GLY A 113 -4.62 -3.90 -41.47
N SER A 114 -3.57 -3.87 -40.64
CA SER A 114 -2.85 -5.11 -40.30
C SER A 114 -3.59 -5.99 -39.28
N GLN A 115 -3.72 -7.29 -39.60
CA GLN A 115 -4.25 -8.36 -38.73
C GLN A 115 -3.17 -9.32 -38.22
N ALA A 116 -1.90 -8.90 -38.15
CA ALA A 116 -0.83 -9.78 -37.68
C ALA A 116 -1.03 -10.21 -36.22
N GLU A 117 -0.61 -11.44 -35.88
CA GLU A 117 -0.75 -12.00 -34.53
C GLU A 117 0.10 -11.24 -33.49
N GLY A 118 -0.59 -10.65 -32.51
CA GLY A 118 -0.03 -9.82 -31.44
C GLY A 118 -0.49 -8.36 -31.55
N LEU A 119 -1.47 -7.97 -30.73
CA LEU A 119 -2.13 -6.64 -30.69
C LEU A 119 -2.36 -6.04 -32.08
N ASN A 120 -3.46 -6.45 -32.72
CA ASN A 120 -3.88 -5.91 -34.01
C ASN A 120 -4.19 -4.41 -33.86
N PHE A 121 -3.59 -3.58 -34.72
CA PHE A 121 -3.92 -2.15 -34.79
C PHE A 121 -5.42 -1.92 -35.03
N ALA A 122 -6.11 -2.85 -35.67
CA ALA A 122 -7.57 -2.82 -35.82
C ALA A 122 -8.33 -2.75 -34.49
N THR A 123 -7.91 -3.46 -33.43
CA THR A 123 -8.56 -3.37 -32.12
C THR A 123 -8.25 -2.05 -31.42
N LEU A 124 -7.00 -1.56 -31.53
CA LEU A 124 -6.64 -0.24 -31.00
C LEU A 124 -7.43 0.87 -31.68
N ASN A 125 -7.53 0.84 -33.01
CA ASN A 125 -8.33 1.78 -33.80
C ASN A 125 -9.81 1.71 -33.44
N ALA A 126 -10.37 0.52 -33.22
CA ALA A 126 -11.75 0.35 -32.77
C ALA A 126 -11.98 0.93 -31.37
N GLY A 127 -11.05 0.72 -30.44
CA GLY A 127 -11.09 1.33 -29.11
C GLY A 127 -11.01 2.86 -29.17
N CYS A 128 -10.17 3.41 -30.06
CA CYS A 128 -10.07 4.85 -30.28
C CYS A 128 -11.35 5.45 -30.86
N LEU A 129 -11.97 4.79 -31.84
CA LEU A 129 -13.28 5.19 -32.38
C LEU A 129 -14.40 5.14 -31.33
N ALA A 130 -14.33 4.17 -30.41
CA ALA A 130 -15.31 4.04 -29.33
C ALA A 130 -15.19 5.17 -28.29
N LEU A 131 -13.98 5.68 -28.07
CA LEU A 131 -13.72 6.81 -27.16
C LEU A 131 -13.91 8.18 -27.82
N ASP A 132 -13.53 8.29 -29.08
CA ASP A 132 -13.66 9.50 -29.88
C ASP A 132 -14.28 9.14 -31.24
N PRO A 133 -15.58 9.44 -31.44
CA PRO A 133 -16.26 9.19 -32.71
C PRO A 133 -15.66 9.94 -33.91
N THR A 134 -14.83 10.97 -33.66
CA THR A 134 -14.16 11.76 -34.70
C THR A 134 -12.77 11.22 -35.06
N TYR A 135 -12.34 10.12 -34.44
CA TYR A 135 -11.05 9.51 -34.68
C TYR A 135 -10.85 9.13 -36.16
N VAL A 136 -9.79 9.67 -36.76
CA VAL A 136 -9.31 9.27 -38.09
C VAL A 136 -8.05 8.47 -37.91
N CYS A 137 -8.00 7.27 -38.49
CA CYS A 137 -6.84 6.39 -38.38
C CYS A 137 -5.61 6.98 -39.09
N ASN A 138 -4.63 7.42 -38.29
CA ASN A 138 -3.29 7.79 -38.69
C ASN A 138 -2.39 7.73 -37.45
N LEU A 139 -1.06 7.75 -37.64
CA LEU A 139 -0.10 7.59 -36.54
C LEU A 139 -0.24 8.69 -35.45
N PRO A 140 -0.33 9.99 -35.80
CA PRO A 140 -0.55 11.05 -34.80
C PRO A 140 -1.80 10.85 -33.94
N ASN A 141 -2.93 10.51 -34.55
CA ASN A 141 -4.20 10.33 -33.86
C ASN A 141 -4.19 9.04 -33.01
N LEU A 142 -3.58 7.96 -33.51
CA LEU A 142 -3.42 6.71 -32.75
C LEU A 142 -2.61 6.96 -31.48
N VAL A 143 -1.48 7.67 -31.59
CA VAL A 143 -0.64 8.03 -30.43
C VAL A 143 -1.41 8.94 -29.46
N GLY A 144 -2.15 9.93 -29.98
CA GLY A 144 -2.98 10.82 -29.16
C GLY A 144 -4.12 10.11 -28.43
N CYS A 145 -4.69 9.06 -29.04
CA CYS A 145 -5.72 8.24 -28.40
C CYS A 145 -5.14 7.30 -27.34
N VAL A 146 -4.10 6.53 -27.69
CA VAL A 146 -3.47 5.52 -26.80
C VAL A 146 -2.77 6.20 -25.61
N GLY A 147 -2.24 7.41 -25.79
CA GLY A 147 -1.61 8.21 -24.75
C GLY A 147 -2.52 9.26 -24.08
N GLY A 148 -3.79 9.32 -24.48
CA GLY A 148 -4.72 10.37 -24.05
C GLY A 148 -5.94 9.78 -23.32
N PRO A 149 -7.15 9.80 -23.91
CA PRO A 149 -8.38 9.46 -23.21
C PRO A 149 -8.42 8.03 -22.65
N LEU A 150 -7.90 7.05 -23.42
CA LEU A 150 -7.97 5.63 -23.05
C LEU A 150 -7.14 5.33 -21.80
N GLU A 151 -6.01 6.02 -21.67
CA GLU A 151 -5.07 5.82 -20.59
C GLU A 151 -5.36 6.73 -19.40
N ARG A 152 -5.88 7.95 -19.61
CA ARG A 152 -6.40 8.79 -18.52
C ARG A 152 -7.55 8.08 -17.81
N ALA A 153 -8.46 7.44 -18.54
CA ALA A 153 -9.50 6.61 -17.94
C ALA A 153 -8.92 5.44 -17.11
N LEU A 154 -7.82 4.83 -17.58
CA LEU A 154 -7.14 3.74 -16.86
C LEU A 154 -6.39 4.26 -15.62
N VAL A 155 -5.70 5.39 -15.74
CA VAL A 155 -4.97 6.06 -14.65
C VAL A 155 -5.93 6.62 -13.62
N ASP A 156 -7.07 7.17 -14.01
CA ASP A 156 -8.10 7.66 -13.08
C ASP A 156 -8.76 6.50 -12.35
N GLN A 157 -9.03 5.37 -13.03
CA GLN A 157 -9.49 4.15 -12.37
C GLN A 157 -8.45 3.58 -11.40
N ILE A 158 -7.17 3.56 -11.80
CA ILE A 158 -6.06 3.13 -10.95
C ILE A 158 -5.85 4.10 -9.77
N SER A 159 -5.92 5.41 -9.99
CA SER A 159 -5.72 6.44 -8.95
C SER A 159 -6.88 6.48 -7.96
N ALA A 160 -8.13 6.31 -8.42
CA ALA A 160 -9.30 6.12 -7.56
C ALA A 160 -9.21 4.81 -6.75
N THR A 161 -8.51 3.81 -7.27
CA THR A 161 -8.26 2.53 -6.60
C THR A 161 -7.09 2.58 -5.62
N LEU A 162 -6.10 3.43 -5.89
CA LEU A 162 -4.88 3.64 -5.10
C LEU A 162 -4.99 4.84 -4.13
N ASP A 163 -6.18 5.44 -4.01
CA ASP A 163 -6.42 6.54 -3.08
C ASP A 163 -6.02 6.13 -1.65
N PRO A 164 -5.11 6.89 -1.01
CA PRO A 164 -4.60 6.59 0.33
C PRO A 164 -5.68 6.50 1.43
N ARG A 165 -6.93 6.93 1.16
CA ARG A 165 -8.06 6.78 2.09
C ARG A 165 -8.75 5.42 2.04
N ALA A 166 -8.41 4.53 1.10
CA ALA A 166 -9.09 3.25 0.91
C ALA A 166 -8.10 2.07 0.83
N PRO A 167 -7.43 1.67 1.95
CA PRO A 167 -6.60 0.47 1.99
C PRO A 167 -7.35 -0.81 1.57
N GLU A 168 -8.69 -0.81 1.64
CA GLU A 168 -9.57 -1.91 1.23
C GLU A 168 -9.66 -2.08 -0.31
N ALA A 169 -9.55 -0.99 -1.09
CA ALA A 169 -9.64 -1.04 -2.56
C ALA A 169 -8.43 -1.76 -3.19
N VAL A 170 -7.24 -1.57 -2.62
CA VAL A 170 -6.00 -2.25 -3.03
C VAL A 170 -6.03 -3.76 -2.73
N ALA A 171 -6.79 -4.19 -1.71
CA ALA A 171 -7.04 -5.62 -1.46
C ALA A 171 -8.01 -6.25 -2.46
N ALA A 172 -9.07 -5.54 -2.81
CA ALA A 172 -10.18 -6.07 -3.60
C ALA A 172 -9.80 -6.48 -5.05
N LEU A 173 -8.74 -5.90 -5.62
CA LEU A 173 -8.37 -6.08 -7.03
C LEU A 173 -7.08 -6.90 -7.27
N ASN A 174 -6.49 -7.49 -6.23
CA ASN A 174 -5.30 -8.36 -6.33
C ASN A 174 -4.07 -7.73 -7.05
N LEU A 175 -3.94 -6.40 -7.00
CA LEU A 175 -2.81 -5.63 -7.56
C LEU A 175 -1.45 -5.99 -6.92
N GLN A 176 -1.50 -6.69 -5.78
CA GLN A 176 -0.40 -7.27 -5.02
C GLN A 176 0.46 -8.22 -5.86
N SER A 177 -0.18 -8.95 -6.78
CA SER A 177 0.49 -9.89 -7.70
C SER A 177 1.37 -9.20 -8.75
N HIS A 178 1.14 -7.90 -9.01
CA HIS A 178 1.87 -7.13 -10.01
C HIS A 178 2.98 -6.24 -9.43
N PHE A 179 2.96 -5.98 -8.12
CA PHE A 179 3.93 -5.12 -7.42
C PHE A 179 4.38 -5.72 -6.07
N PRO A 180 5.13 -6.83 -6.07
CA PRO A 180 5.46 -7.57 -4.86
C PRO A 180 6.36 -6.81 -3.87
N ASP A 181 7.15 -5.83 -4.35
CA ASP A 181 8.17 -5.17 -3.54
C ASP A 181 7.67 -3.95 -2.74
N ILE A 182 6.39 -3.57 -2.89
CA ILE A 182 5.87 -2.32 -2.30
C ILE A 182 5.26 -2.59 -0.93
N PRO A 183 5.71 -1.92 0.14
CA PRO A 183 5.17 -2.11 1.47
C PRO A 183 3.76 -1.52 1.59
N ILE A 184 2.79 -2.33 2.01
CA ILE A 184 1.40 -1.94 2.24
C ILE A 184 1.02 -2.28 3.68
N THR A 185 0.30 -1.37 4.34
CA THR A 185 -0.19 -1.58 5.71
C THR A 185 -1.61 -2.14 5.72
N ARG A 186 -1.79 -3.30 6.35
CA ARG A 186 -3.08 -3.93 6.63
C ARG A 186 -3.44 -3.72 8.10
N LYS A 187 -4.72 -3.46 8.37
CA LYS A 187 -5.24 -3.22 9.73
C LYS A 187 -6.31 -4.26 10.05
N VAL A 188 -6.17 -4.96 11.17
CA VAL A 188 -7.20 -5.86 11.73
C VAL A 188 -7.47 -5.45 13.18
N LYS A 189 -8.65 -5.79 13.71
CA LYS A 189 -9.08 -5.43 15.05
C LYS A 189 -9.61 -6.66 15.75
N ASP A 190 -9.33 -6.79 17.03
CA ASP A 190 -9.86 -7.87 17.86
C ASP A 190 -9.84 -7.55 19.36
N THR A 191 -10.19 -8.51 20.19
CA THR A 191 -10.12 -8.44 21.66
C THR A 191 -9.40 -9.67 22.19
N VAL A 192 -8.48 -9.49 23.14
CA VAL A 192 -7.78 -10.61 23.79
C VAL A 192 -7.87 -10.49 25.33
N PRO A 193 -8.33 -11.51 26.06
CA PRO A 193 -8.33 -11.56 27.51
C PRO A 193 -6.91 -11.61 28.10
N ALA A 194 -6.78 -11.22 29.37
CA ALA A 194 -5.54 -11.42 30.11
C ALA A 194 -5.19 -12.92 30.21
N GLY A 195 -3.92 -13.23 30.01
CA GLY A 195 -3.40 -14.60 29.97
C GLY A 195 -3.68 -15.35 28.66
N LYS A 196 -4.25 -14.71 27.63
CA LYS A 196 -4.58 -15.33 26.34
C LYS A 196 -3.77 -14.74 25.19
N VAL A 197 -3.78 -15.44 24.06
CA VAL A 197 -3.06 -15.03 22.85
C VAL A 197 -3.88 -15.27 21.58
N ASP A 198 -3.86 -14.27 20.71
CA ASP A 198 -4.36 -14.36 19.34
C ASP A 198 -3.17 -14.53 18.39
N VAL A 199 -3.29 -15.47 17.46
CA VAL A 199 -2.23 -15.79 16.51
C VAL A 199 -2.71 -15.48 15.10
N TRP A 200 -2.02 -14.54 14.45
CA TRP A 200 -2.31 -14.09 13.09
C TRP A 200 -1.26 -14.58 12.12
N SER A 201 -1.63 -15.28 11.05
CA SER A 201 -0.68 -15.66 10.00
C SER A 201 -0.47 -14.52 9.01
N ILE A 202 0.77 -14.37 8.56
CA ILE A 202 1.19 -13.53 7.44
C ILE A 202 2.12 -14.35 6.54
N THR A 203 2.20 -13.98 5.26
CA THR A 203 3.10 -14.59 4.27
C THR A 203 4.15 -13.59 3.84
N GLY A 204 5.39 -14.04 3.65
CA GLY A 204 6.46 -13.20 3.12
C GLY A 204 7.62 -14.00 2.57
N GLN A 205 8.56 -13.31 1.93
CA GLN A 205 9.81 -13.86 1.41
C GLN A 205 11.00 -13.47 2.30
N ALA A 206 12.06 -14.27 2.25
CA ALA A 206 13.32 -14.00 2.89
C ALA A 206 13.89 -12.67 2.38
N GLY A 207 14.26 -11.78 3.30
CA GLY A 207 14.74 -10.44 2.96
C GLY A 207 13.65 -9.36 2.98
N ASP A 208 12.37 -9.73 3.00
CA ASP A 208 11.28 -8.76 3.16
C ASP A 208 11.36 -8.06 4.51
N GLN A 209 11.19 -6.75 4.51
CA GLN A 209 11.11 -5.97 5.74
C GLN A 209 9.65 -5.76 6.14
N ILE A 210 9.28 -6.30 7.31
CA ILE A 210 7.96 -6.09 7.90
C ILE A 210 8.02 -5.13 9.08
N VAL A 211 6.93 -4.40 9.29
CA VAL A 211 6.68 -3.60 10.50
C VAL A 211 5.34 -4.03 11.07
N VAL A 212 5.30 -4.36 12.36
CA VAL A 212 4.08 -4.81 13.03
C VAL A 212 3.87 -4.01 14.29
N ARG A 213 2.62 -3.61 14.54
CA ARG A 213 2.24 -2.76 15.68
C ARG A 213 0.94 -3.24 16.30
N VAL A 214 0.90 -3.28 17.62
CA VAL A 214 -0.33 -3.47 18.37
C VAL A 214 -0.72 -2.14 18.99
N ARG A 215 -1.98 -1.75 18.83
CA ARG A 215 -2.58 -0.59 19.50
C ARG A 215 -3.71 -1.05 20.38
N THR A 216 -3.77 -0.56 21.61
CA THR A 216 -4.93 -0.72 22.47
C THR A 216 -6.11 0.11 21.96
N GLY A 217 -7.33 -0.28 22.33
CA GLY A 217 -8.54 0.52 22.17
C GLY A 217 -9.22 0.76 23.53
N ASP A 218 -10.08 1.78 23.61
CA ASP A 218 -10.94 1.96 24.77
C ASP A 218 -11.91 0.77 24.92
N ASP A 219 -11.78 0.08 26.05
CA ASP A 219 -12.54 -1.10 26.42
C ASP A 219 -13.41 -0.90 27.66
N ASN A 220 -13.30 0.25 28.33
CA ASN A 220 -13.99 0.53 29.58
C ASN A 220 -14.79 1.84 29.59
N GLY A 221 -14.78 2.59 28.48
CA GLY A 221 -15.56 3.81 28.32
C GLY A 221 -15.02 5.01 29.10
N ASN A 222 -13.81 4.89 29.64
CA ASN A 222 -13.10 5.94 30.36
C ASN A 222 -11.76 6.25 29.68
N ASP A 223 -11.70 6.13 28.35
CA ASP A 223 -10.53 6.56 27.58
C ASP A 223 -9.23 5.84 27.98
N THR A 224 -9.38 4.62 28.51
CA THR A 224 -8.27 3.79 28.97
C THR A 224 -8.45 2.37 28.46
N SER A 225 -7.35 1.63 28.38
CA SER A 225 -7.39 0.22 28.01
C SER A 225 -7.02 -0.67 29.19
N SER A 226 -7.74 -1.76 29.30
CA SER A 226 -7.53 -2.85 30.27
C SER A 226 -6.58 -3.93 29.72
N LEU A 227 -6.12 -3.78 28.46
CA LEU A 227 -5.21 -4.69 27.78
C LEU A 227 -3.74 -4.31 28.02
N HIS A 228 -2.97 -5.20 28.63
CA HIS A 228 -1.50 -5.19 28.51
C HIS A 228 -1.11 -5.95 27.23
N PRO A 229 -0.73 -5.28 26.13
CA PRO A 229 -0.44 -5.96 24.88
C PRO A 229 1.01 -6.48 24.85
N GLY A 230 1.17 -7.76 24.54
CA GLY A 230 2.44 -8.35 24.11
C GLY A 230 2.41 -8.66 22.62
N LEU A 231 3.60 -8.70 22.00
CA LEU A 231 3.76 -9.06 20.60
C LEU A 231 4.96 -9.97 20.42
N SER A 232 4.79 -11.07 19.70
CA SER A 232 5.88 -11.95 19.27
C SER A 232 5.75 -12.33 17.80
N LEU A 233 6.88 -12.43 17.12
CA LEU A 233 6.95 -13.04 15.78
C LEU A 233 7.35 -14.50 15.95
N LEU A 234 6.52 -15.41 15.45
CA LEU A 234 6.70 -16.85 15.51
C LEU A 234 7.00 -17.43 14.13
N GLN A 235 7.64 -18.60 14.13
CA GLN A 235 7.97 -19.37 12.95
C GLN A 235 6.71 -19.99 12.31
N SER A 236 6.91 -20.79 11.26
CA SER A 236 5.83 -21.45 10.53
C SER A 236 5.03 -22.46 11.37
N ASP A 237 5.57 -22.91 12.50
CA ASP A 237 4.90 -23.80 13.46
C ASP A 237 3.93 -23.08 14.42
N ALA A 238 3.81 -21.74 14.31
CA ALA A 238 2.97 -20.88 15.13
C ALA A 238 3.24 -20.98 16.65
N THR A 239 4.43 -21.45 17.07
CA THR A 239 4.78 -21.62 18.48
C THR A 239 6.21 -21.19 18.79
N THR A 240 7.16 -21.48 17.90
CA THR A 240 8.57 -21.14 18.12
C THR A 240 8.83 -19.66 17.81
N PRO A 241 9.35 -18.84 18.74
CA PRO A 241 9.71 -17.46 18.45
C PRO A 241 10.82 -17.35 17.41
N VAL A 242 10.68 -16.40 16.48
CA VAL A 242 11.76 -16.04 15.56
C VAL A 242 12.86 -15.34 16.36
N GLY A 243 14.03 -15.97 16.42
CA GLY A 243 15.20 -15.45 17.12
C GLY A 243 15.60 -14.03 16.70
N SER A 244 16.17 -13.29 17.64
CA SER A 244 16.65 -11.91 17.46
C SER A 244 15.58 -10.93 16.97
N THR A 245 14.31 -11.17 17.31
CA THR A 245 13.22 -10.22 17.06
C THR A 245 13.21 -9.17 18.15
N ASN A 246 13.54 -7.92 17.80
CA ASN A 246 13.51 -6.80 18.72
C ASN A 246 12.11 -6.17 18.73
N VAL A 247 11.44 -6.28 19.87
CA VAL A 247 10.18 -5.57 20.14
C VAL A 247 10.51 -4.30 20.91
N ARG A 248 10.04 -3.17 20.40
CA ARG A 248 10.12 -1.86 21.04
C ARG A 248 8.79 -1.53 21.68
N ASN A 249 8.84 -0.88 22.82
CA ASN A 249 7.67 -0.41 23.54
C ASN A 249 7.48 1.08 23.27
N VAL A 250 6.29 1.45 22.80
CA VAL A 250 5.88 2.84 22.52
C VAL A 250 4.63 3.18 23.33
N ASP A 251 4.31 4.47 23.44
CA ASP A 251 3.07 4.89 24.09
C ASP A 251 1.86 4.29 23.38
N CYS A 252 0.94 3.74 24.17
CA CYS A 252 -0.33 3.26 23.65
C CYS A 252 -1.26 4.44 23.33
N PRO A 253 -2.10 4.35 22.28
CA PRO A 253 -3.08 5.38 21.98
C PRO A 253 -4.05 5.65 23.13
N PHE A 254 -4.48 4.58 23.80
CA PHE A 254 -5.24 4.66 25.04
C PHE A 254 -4.31 4.29 26.21
N PRO A 255 -4.14 5.18 27.21
CA PRO A 255 -3.40 4.86 28.42
C PRO A 255 -3.92 3.57 29.03
N ASN A 256 -2.99 2.67 29.32
CA ASN A 256 -3.34 1.40 29.91
C ASN A 256 -3.46 1.53 31.44
N VAL A 257 -4.47 0.88 32.03
CA VAL A 257 -4.77 0.92 33.48
C VAL A 257 -3.67 0.31 34.35
N CYS A 258 -2.90 -0.65 33.83
CA CYS A 258 -1.71 -1.23 34.45
C CYS A 258 -0.39 -0.56 33.99
N GLY A 259 -0.44 0.58 33.29
CA GLY A 259 0.74 1.35 32.89
C GLY A 259 1.58 0.73 31.77
N SER A 260 1.05 -0.26 31.05
CA SER A 260 1.77 -0.94 29.97
C SER A 260 1.99 -0.04 28.75
N LYS A 261 2.96 -0.43 27.90
CA LYS A 261 3.26 0.19 26.62
C LYS A 261 2.83 -0.71 25.47
N CYS A 262 2.67 -0.14 24.29
CA CYS A 262 2.24 -0.85 23.09
C CYS A 262 3.45 -1.39 22.33
N PRO A 263 3.46 -2.67 21.93
CA PRO A 263 4.60 -3.26 21.26
C PRO A 263 4.61 -2.94 19.76
N LEU A 264 5.81 -2.69 19.26
CA LEU A 264 6.14 -2.48 17.86
C LEU A 264 7.37 -3.31 17.52
N LEU A 265 7.34 -4.04 16.40
CA LEU A 265 8.53 -4.68 15.86
C LEU A 265 8.78 -4.26 14.42
N LYS A 266 10.06 -4.26 14.06
CA LYS A 266 10.54 -4.12 12.68
C LYS A 266 11.51 -5.26 12.43
N ARG A 267 11.25 -6.08 11.42
CA ARG A 267 12.03 -7.29 11.17
C ARG A 267 12.20 -7.56 9.68
N THR A 268 13.41 -7.94 9.30
CA THR A 268 13.66 -8.59 8.01
C THR A 268 13.40 -10.08 8.16
N LEU A 269 12.53 -10.64 7.31
CA LEU A 269 12.13 -12.04 7.37
C LEU A 269 13.30 -12.97 7.00
N PRO A 270 13.58 -14.00 7.83
CA PRO A 270 14.74 -14.86 7.64
C PRO A 270 14.56 -16.00 6.62
N PHE A 271 13.33 -16.30 6.19
CA PHE A 271 13.02 -17.38 5.26
C PHE A 271 11.74 -17.08 4.47
N ASP A 272 11.50 -17.84 3.39
CA ASP A 272 10.27 -17.76 2.60
C ASP A 272 9.16 -18.57 3.26
N GLY A 273 7.95 -18.03 3.31
CA GLY A 273 6.75 -18.76 3.71
C GLY A 273 5.86 -18.02 4.68
N THR A 274 5.20 -18.80 5.55
CA THR A 274 4.25 -18.29 6.54
C THR A 274 4.94 -18.01 7.87
N PHE A 275 4.68 -16.83 8.40
CA PHE A 275 5.05 -16.41 9.75
C PHE A 275 3.79 -16.17 10.56
N HIS A 276 3.91 -16.17 11.88
CA HIS A 276 2.78 -15.88 12.75
C HIS A 276 3.10 -14.73 13.69
N LEU A 277 2.11 -13.88 13.94
CA LEU A 277 2.16 -12.77 14.88
C LEU A 277 1.28 -13.15 16.06
N ALA A 278 1.89 -13.32 17.22
CA ALA A 278 1.18 -13.58 18.46
C ALA A 278 0.95 -12.26 19.20
N VAL A 279 -0.32 -11.86 19.34
CA VAL A 279 -0.76 -10.72 20.15
C VAL A 279 -1.31 -11.27 21.44
N SER A 280 -0.68 -10.96 22.57
CA SER A 280 -1.05 -11.50 23.87
C SER A 280 -1.65 -10.44 24.78
N GLY A 281 -2.67 -10.80 25.55
CA GLY A 281 -3.03 -10.07 26.76
C GLY A 281 -2.13 -10.55 27.90
N VAL A 282 -1.07 -9.83 28.23
CA VAL A 282 -0.16 -10.23 29.32
C VAL A 282 -0.95 -10.19 30.64
N ALA A 283 -0.85 -11.26 31.43
CA ALA A 283 -1.48 -11.35 32.74
C ALA A 283 -0.65 -10.53 33.75
N ASP A 284 -1.12 -9.32 34.05
CA ASP A 284 -0.54 -8.42 35.04
C ASP A 284 -1.61 -7.88 35.98
N ASP A 285 -1.22 -7.53 37.20
CA ASP A 285 -2.12 -7.00 38.22
C ASP A 285 -2.82 -5.71 37.71
N GLY A 286 -4.16 -5.76 37.64
CA GLY A 286 -4.99 -4.65 37.19
C GLY A 286 -5.37 -4.66 35.71
N CYS A 287 -4.80 -5.55 34.89
CA CYS A 287 -5.16 -5.71 33.48
C CYS A 287 -5.99 -6.99 33.25
N THR A 288 -7.13 -6.85 32.58
CA THR A 288 -8.07 -7.97 32.31
C THR A 288 -8.06 -8.42 30.86
N GLY A 289 -7.21 -7.82 30.02
CA GLY A 289 -7.30 -7.92 28.57
C GLY A 289 -8.20 -6.84 28.00
N GLY A 290 -8.38 -6.82 26.69
CA GLY A 290 -9.11 -5.75 26.05
C GLY A 290 -8.93 -5.69 24.53
N LYS A 291 -9.46 -4.62 23.96
CA LYS A 291 -9.49 -4.42 22.50
C LYS A 291 -8.13 -4.01 21.99
N TYR A 292 -7.80 -4.48 20.79
CA TYR A 292 -6.64 -4.01 20.06
C TYR A 292 -6.89 -3.84 18.56
N ARG A 293 -5.98 -3.10 17.93
CA ARG A 293 -5.81 -3.01 16.49
C ARG A 293 -4.39 -3.47 16.14
N LEU A 294 -4.28 -4.48 15.29
CA LEU A 294 -3.02 -4.96 14.75
C LEU A 294 -2.79 -4.33 13.38
N LEU A 295 -1.65 -3.66 13.22
CA LEU A 295 -1.22 -3.05 11.96
C LEU A 295 0.00 -3.79 11.46
N VAL A 296 -0.06 -4.31 10.22
CA VAL A 296 1.02 -5.06 9.58
C VAL A 296 1.38 -4.39 8.27
N THR A 297 2.59 -3.84 8.20
CA THR A 297 3.19 -3.34 6.96
C THR A 297 4.12 -4.41 6.41
N SER A 298 3.88 -4.86 5.18
CA SER A 298 4.70 -5.86 4.49
C SER A 298 4.76 -5.61 2.98
N PRO A 299 5.85 -5.99 2.29
CA PRO A 299 5.90 -6.03 0.83
C PRO A 299 4.72 -6.84 0.27
N GLY A 300 4.02 -6.29 -0.73
CA GLY A 300 2.83 -6.91 -1.31
C GLY A 300 1.57 -6.87 -0.44
N GLY A 301 1.67 -6.44 0.82
CA GLY A 301 0.51 -6.19 1.69
C GLY A 301 -0.20 -7.44 2.17
N SER A 302 0.56 -8.41 2.69
CA SER A 302 0.03 -9.65 3.27
C SER A 302 -1.08 -9.32 4.28
N VAL A 303 -2.26 -9.90 4.04
CA VAL A 303 -3.44 -9.70 4.90
C VAL A 303 -3.33 -10.63 6.10
N PRO A 304 -3.23 -10.10 7.34
CA PRO A 304 -3.22 -10.93 8.52
C PRO A 304 -4.51 -11.77 8.60
N GLN A 305 -4.37 -13.08 8.79
CA GLN A 305 -5.49 -13.99 8.99
C GLN A 305 -5.45 -14.56 10.40
N LEU A 306 -6.56 -14.52 11.13
CA LEU A 306 -6.63 -15.10 12.46
C LEU A 306 -6.60 -16.63 12.36
N VAL A 307 -5.62 -17.25 13.04
CA VAL A 307 -5.40 -18.71 13.06
C VAL A 307 -5.80 -19.31 14.39
N ARG A 308 -5.55 -18.60 15.50
CA ARG A 308 -5.96 -18.97 16.85
C ARG A 308 -6.45 -17.73 17.57
N ASP A 309 -7.54 -17.89 18.30
CA ASP A 309 -8.26 -16.84 19.00
C ASP A 309 -8.34 -17.24 20.48
N ASP A 310 -8.01 -16.33 21.39
CA ASP A 310 -8.05 -16.54 22.84
C ASP A 310 -7.38 -17.85 23.33
N ALA A 311 -6.28 -18.22 22.68
CA ALA A 311 -5.57 -19.46 22.99
C ALA A 311 -4.80 -19.32 24.30
N ASP A 312 -4.59 -20.46 24.98
CA ASP A 312 -3.62 -20.50 26.07
C ASP A 312 -2.21 -20.31 25.51
N PRO A 313 -1.37 -19.45 26.14
CA PRO A 313 0.02 -19.30 25.75
C PRO A 313 0.70 -20.67 25.88
N THR A 314 1.43 -21.05 24.83
CA THR A 314 2.17 -22.31 24.86
C THR A 314 3.30 -22.21 25.90
N PRO A 315 3.51 -23.25 26.73
CA PRO A 315 4.51 -23.23 27.81
C PRO A 315 5.95 -23.11 27.30
#